data_AF-A0A8H7CGR5-F1
#
_entry.id   AF-A0A8H7CGR5-F1
#
_cell.length_a   1.000
_cell.length_b   1.000
_cell.length_c   1.000
_cell.angle_alpha   90.00
_cell.angle_beta   90.00
_cell.angle_gamma   90.00
#
_symmetry.space_group_name_H-M   'P 1'
#
loop_
_entity.id
_entity.type
_entity.pdbx_description
1 polymer ?
#
loop_
_entity_poly.entity_id
_entity_poly.type
_entity_poly.pdbx_seq_one_letter_code
_entity_poly.pdbx_strand_id
1 'polypeptide(L)'
;MHETISSYPDWETLLAPRILLGLWHPSFLEPAKEQLPYCRRSYIGNSPAIARKYFWNDCEVFSIAFAALTSADGQRFRQECKAGGKKIMVWTVNEPNQMMEAVRWEVDVILTDVTRTWLDLRSALHCAFPPSSLLPYSISCSPSHTLASRLRKRLPHATAASSSGRPSASTRLSGSSARLLTEVQHLESVAGPFDKFKISPVQVTLAYMMAWWLGVKL
;
A
#
# COMPACT_ATOMS: atom_id res chain seq x y z
N MET A 1 -14.33 9.53 -24.03
CA MET A 1 -12.89 9.34 -23.76
C MET A 1 -12.12 8.93 -25.01
N HIS A 2 -12.57 7.91 -25.74
CA HIS A 2 -11.92 7.50 -27.01
C HIS A 2 -11.71 8.68 -27.96
N GLU A 3 -12.77 9.43 -28.27
CA GLU A 3 -12.74 10.62 -29.15
C GLU A 3 -11.68 11.65 -28.72
N THR A 4 -11.52 11.85 -27.42
CA THR A 4 -10.52 12.77 -26.88
C THR A 4 -9.10 12.27 -27.13
N ILE A 5 -8.84 10.98 -26.88
CA ILE A 5 -7.51 10.39 -27.09
C ILE A 5 -7.19 10.36 -28.60
N SER A 6 -8.15 9.96 -29.42
CA SER A 6 -7.96 9.81 -30.86
C SER A 6 -7.90 11.13 -31.63
N SER A 7 -8.26 12.24 -30.99
CA SER A 7 -8.08 13.58 -31.56
C SER A 7 -6.61 14.01 -31.70
N TYR A 8 -5.68 13.37 -30.99
CA TYR A 8 -4.25 13.69 -31.05
C TYR A 8 -3.55 12.95 -32.21
N PRO A 9 -2.64 13.61 -32.96
CA PRO A 9 -1.82 12.92 -33.95
C PRO A 9 -0.98 11.80 -33.32
N ASP A 10 -0.85 10.68 -34.04
CA ASP A 10 -0.06 9.50 -33.62
C ASP A 10 -0.42 8.97 -32.22
N TRP A 11 -1.67 9.16 -31.78
CA TRP A 11 -2.11 8.79 -30.45
C TRP A 11 -1.90 7.30 -30.16
N GLU A 12 -2.04 6.42 -31.14
CA GLU A 12 -1.90 4.97 -30.98
C GLU A 12 -0.49 4.57 -30.53
N THR A 13 0.54 5.26 -31.02
CA THR A 13 1.94 4.92 -30.75
C THR A 13 2.55 5.79 -29.67
N LEU A 14 2.13 7.06 -29.58
CA LEU A 14 2.68 8.01 -28.62
C LEU A 14 1.84 8.10 -27.34
N LEU A 15 0.52 8.18 -27.43
CA LEU A 15 -0.31 8.48 -26.26
C LEU A 15 -0.84 7.22 -25.57
N ALA A 16 -1.54 6.36 -26.31
CA ALA A 16 -2.20 5.16 -25.80
C ALA A 16 -1.28 4.25 -24.96
N PRO A 17 -0.03 3.95 -25.35
CA PRO A 17 0.83 3.05 -24.57
C PRO A 17 1.26 3.63 -23.21
N ARG A 18 1.10 4.95 -23.02
CA ARG A 18 1.42 5.67 -21.78
C ARG A 18 0.23 5.77 -20.83
N ILE A 19 -0.97 5.39 -21.28
CA ILE A 19 -2.20 5.43 -20.47
C ILE A 19 -2.42 4.05 -19.82
N LEU A 20 -2.58 4.07 -18.50
CA LEU A 20 -2.98 2.91 -17.70
C LEU A 20 -4.38 3.18 -17.13
N LEU A 21 -5.36 2.37 -17.51
CA LEU A 21 -6.73 2.50 -17.02
C LEU A 21 -6.90 1.81 -15.68
N GLY A 22 -7.10 2.61 -14.63
CA GLY A 22 -7.44 2.13 -13.30
C GLY A 22 -8.93 1.77 -13.18
N LEU A 23 -9.22 0.52 -12.84
CA LEU A 23 -10.56 -0.02 -12.67
C LEU A 23 -10.76 -0.44 -11.22
N TRP A 24 -11.80 0.09 -10.56
CA TRP A 24 -12.09 -0.22 -9.15
C TRP A 24 -13.26 -1.18 -8.97
N HIS A 25 -14.05 -1.43 -10.03
CA HIS A 25 -15.23 -2.29 -9.99
C HIS A 25 -15.35 -3.15 -11.27
N PRO A 26 -15.75 -4.44 -11.18
CA PRO A 26 -15.80 -5.34 -12.35
C PRO A 26 -16.74 -4.87 -13.46
N SER A 27 -17.78 -4.09 -13.15
CA SER A 27 -18.67 -3.52 -14.16
C SER A 27 -17.99 -2.61 -15.16
N PHE A 28 -16.79 -2.10 -14.86
CA PHE A 28 -16.02 -1.26 -15.78
C PHE A 28 -15.09 -2.07 -16.70
N LEU A 29 -14.96 -3.38 -16.51
CA LEU A 29 -14.10 -4.20 -17.36
C LEU A 29 -14.57 -4.23 -18.80
N GLU A 30 -15.84 -4.58 -19.02
CA GLU A 30 -16.36 -4.71 -20.39
C GLU A 30 -16.37 -3.36 -21.12
N PRO A 31 -16.88 -2.25 -20.53
CA PRO A 31 -16.78 -0.94 -21.17
C PRO A 31 -15.33 -0.49 -21.45
N ALA A 32 -14.38 -0.83 -20.57
CA ALA A 32 -12.97 -0.50 -20.80
C ALA A 32 -12.39 -1.27 -22.00
N LYS A 33 -12.76 -2.54 -22.16
CA LYS A 33 -12.34 -3.37 -23.30
C LYS A 33 -12.97 -2.91 -24.60
N GLU A 34 -14.25 -2.56 -24.58
CA GLU A 34 -14.99 -2.11 -25.76
C GLU A 34 -14.54 -0.70 -26.21
N GLN A 35 -14.44 0.25 -25.28
CA GLN A 35 -14.21 1.66 -25.63
C GLN A 35 -12.73 2.01 -25.77
N LEU A 36 -11.85 1.34 -25.02
CA LEU A 36 -10.42 1.65 -24.94
C LEU A 36 -9.56 0.37 -25.01
N PRO A 37 -9.72 -0.48 -26.06
CA PRO A 37 -9.05 -1.78 -26.16
C PRO A 37 -7.52 -1.68 -26.14
N TYR A 38 -6.98 -0.58 -26.67
CA TYR A 38 -5.56 -0.28 -26.77
C TYR A 38 -4.90 0.11 -25.44
N CYS A 39 -5.69 0.50 -24.43
CA CYS A 39 -5.14 0.87 -23.14
C CYS A 39 -4.87 -0.37 -22.30
N ARG A 40 -3.74 -0.36 -21.58
CA ARG A 40 -3.48 -1.34 -20.53
C ARG A 40 -4.43 -1.09 -19.35
N ARG A 41 -4.74 -2.15 -18.61
CA ARG A 41 -5.71 -2.10 -17.51
C ARG A 41 -5.05 -2.47 -16.19
N SER A 42 -5.45 -1.75 -15.14
CA SER A 42 -5.07 -2.02 -13.77
C SER A 42 -6.29 -2.16 -12.89
N TYR A 43 -6.32 -3.19 -12.04
CA TYR A 43 -7.26 -3.22 -10.94
C TYR A 43 -6.75 -2.35 -9.79
N ILE A 44 -7.59 -1.45 -9.27
CA ILE A 44 -7.33 -0.64 -8.09
C ILE A 44 -8.24 -1.13 -6.96
N GLY A 45 -7.65 -1.59 -5.86
CA GLY A 45 -8.45 -1.97 -4.69
C GLY A 45 -7.63 -2.39 -3.48
N ASN A 46 -8.31 -2.98 -2.51
CA ASN A 46 -7.73 -3.42 -1.23
C ASN A 46 -7.91 -4.94 -0.98
N SER A 47 -8.39 -5.69 -1.98
CA SER A 47 -8.70 -7.12 -1.82
C SER A 47 -8.02 -7.96 -2.91
N PRO A 48 -6.96 -8.71 -2.56
CA PRO A 48 -6.37 -9.68 -3.47
C PRO A 48 -7.37 -10.75 -3.95
N ALA A 49 -8.35 -11.12 -3.12
CA ALA A 49 -9.41 -12.04 -3.51
C ALA A 49 -10.28 -11.50 -4.68
N ILE A 50 -10.65 -10.22 -4.64
CA ILE A 50 -11.38 -9.57 -5.74
C ILE A 50 -10.49 -9.50 -6.99
N ALA A 51 -9.22 -9.14 -6.84
CA ALA A 51 -8.26 -9.08 -7.94
C ALA A 51 -8.18 -10.41 -8.70
N ARG A 52 -8.01 -11.52 -7.97
CA ARG A 52 -7.96 -12.88 -8.54
C ARG A 52 -9.27 -13.27 -9.22
N LYS A 53 -10.40 -13.00 -8.57
CA LYS A 53 -11.71 -13.48 -9.02
C LYS A 53 -12.19 -12.79 -10.30
N TYR A 54 -11.96 -11.48 -10.42
CA TYR A 54 -12.60 -10.69 -11.46
C TYR A 54 -11.63 -10.04 -12.45
N PHE A 55 -10.38 -9.78 -12.05
CA PHE A 55 -9.46 -8.94 -12.84
C PHE A 55 -8.23 -9.70 -13.34
N TRP A 56 -8.02 -10.95 -12.91
CA TRP A 56 -6.80 -11.71 -13.19
C TRP A 56 -6.50 -11.86 -14.69
N ASN A 57 -7.54 -12.12 -15.48
CA ASN A 57 -7.40 -12.39 -16.91
C ASN A 57 -7.40 -11.12 -17.75
N ASP A 58 -7.99 -10.03 -17.28
CA ASP A 58 -8.19 -8.80 -18.06
C ASP A 58 -7.25 -7.65 -17.69
N CYS A 59 -6.51 -7.75 -16.57
CA CYS A 59 -5.56 -6.74 -16.12
C CYS A 59 -4.10 -7.24 -16.14
N GLU A 60 -3.19 -6.37 -16.56
CA GLU A 60 -1.74 -6.62 -16.50
C GLU A 60 -1.11 -6.10 -15.20
N VAL A 61 -1.80 -5.20 -14.50
CA VAL A 61 -1.26 -4.47 -13.34
C VAL A 61 -2.24 -4.50 -12.16
N PHE A 62 -1.76 -4.75 -10.95
CA PHE A 62 -2.56 -4.71 -9.74
C PHE A 62 -2.09 -3.60 -8.81
N SER A 63 -2.94 -2.58 -8.64
CA SER A 63 -2.76 -1.46 -7.73
C SER A 63 -3.47 -1.73 -6.41
N ILE A 64 -2.73 -2.19 -5.41
CA ILE A 64 -3.30 -2.69 -4.15
C ILE A 64 -2.87 -1.85 -2.95
N ALA A 65 -3.76 -1.67 -1.98
CA ALA A 65 -3.46 -1.01 -0.70
C ALA A 65 -2.25 -1.67 -0.03
N PHE A 66 -1.31 -0.89 0.50
CA PHE A 66 -0.14 -1.42 1.22
C PHE A 66 -0.54 -2.44 2.30
N ALA A 67 -1.52 -2.11 3.14
CA ALA A 67 -1.97 -2.96 4.24
C ALA A 67 -2.56 -4.30 3.78
N ALA A 68 -3.15 -4.38 2.59
CA ALA A 68 -3.66 -5.63 2.06
C ALA A 68 -2.52 -6.59 1.68
N LEU A 69 -1.39 -6.04 1.24
CA LEU A 69 -0.20 -6.79 0.84
C LEU A 69 0.68 -7.23 2.02
N THR A 70 0.53 -6.67 3.22
CA THR A 70 1.29 -7.12 4.40
C THR A 70 0.76 -8.44 4.98
N SER A 71 -0.43 -8.87 4.59
CA SER A 71 -1.07 -10.09 5.07
C SER A 71 -0.45 -11.37 4.45
N ALA A 72 -0.73 -12.53 5.03
CA ALA A 72 -0.32 -13.82 4.46
C ALA A 72 -0.94 -14.06 3.07
N ASP A 73 -2.18 -13.61 2.84
CA ASP A 73 -2.79 -13.66 1.51
C ASP A 73 -2.12 -12.67 0.54
N GLY A 74 -1.79 -11.47 1.03
CA GLY A 74 -1.03 -10.47 0.29
C GLY A 74 0.34 -10.99 -0.17
N GLN A 75 1.07 -11.70 0.70
CA GLN A 75 2.33 -12.33 0.34
C GLN A 75 2.17 -13.37 -0.78
N ARG A 76 1.15 -14.25 -0.69
CA ARG A 76 0.85 -15.21 -1.76
C ARG A 76 0.50 -14.50 -3.06
N PHE A 77 -0.33 -13.47 -2.98
CA PHE A 77 -0.71 -12.67 -4.13
C PHE A 77 0.49 -12.04 -4.85
N ARG A 78 1.48 -11.52 -4.09
CA ARG A 78 2.73 -11.01 -4.69
C ARG A 78 3.51 -12.10 -5.43
N GLN A 79 3.59 -13.30 -4.86
CA GLN A 79 4.27 -14.43 -5.48
C GLN A 79 3.55 -14.89 -6.75
N GLU A 80 2.21 -14.98 -6.71
CA GLU A 80 1.37 -15.29 -7.87
C GLU A 80 1.54 -14.25 -8.97
N CYS A 81 1.57 -12.96 -8.63
CA CYS A 81 1.80 -11.89 -9.60
C CYS A 81 3.17 -12.03 -10.27
N LYS A 82 4.23 -12.28 -9.49
CA LYS A 82 5.59 -12.50 -10.02
C LYS A 82 5.62 -13.72 -10.94
N ALA A 83 4.98 -14.83 -10.54
CA ALA A 83 4.90 -16.05 -11.36
C ALA A 83 4.06 -15.85 -12.64
N GLY A 84 3.01 -15.03 -12.57
CA GLY A 84 2.13 -14.72 -13.71
C GLY A 84 2.59 -13.56 -14.58
N GLY A 85 3.79 -13.00 -14.34
CA GLY A 85 4.29 -11.83 -15.07
C GLY A 85 3.43 -10.56 -14.89
N LYS A 86 2.66 -10.48 -13.80
CA LYS A 86 1.80 -9.35 -13.47
C LYS A 86 2.59 -8.30 -12.70
N LYS A 87 2.32 -7.02 -12.97
CA LYS A 87 2.95 -5.91 -12.27
C LYS A 87 2.17 -5.50 -11.02
N ILE A 88 2.87 -5.03 -10.01
CA ILE A 88 2.29 -4.60 -8.74
C ILE A 88 2.57 -3.12 -8.52
N MET A 89 1.51 -2.35 -8.27
CA MET A 89 1.58 -0.99 -7.75
C MET A 89 1.02 -0.99 -6.34
N VAL A 90 1.61 -0.20 -5.44
CA VAL A 90 1.18 -0.15 -4.06
C VAL A 90 0.86 1.27 -3.66
N TRP A 91 -0.33 1.50 -3.11
CA TRP A 91 -0.81 2.83 -2.72
C TRP A 91 -0.96 3.01 -1.21
N THR A 92 -0.99 4.27 -0.79
CA THR A 92 -0.87 4.73 0.60
C THR A 92 0.44 4.26 1.24
N VAL A 93 1.54 4.44 0.53
CA VAL A 93 2.90 4.18 1.06
C VAL A 93 3.52 5.51 1.45
N ASN A 94 3.20 6.00 2.64
CA ASN A 94 3.57 7.36 3.07
C ASN A 94 4.69 7.38 4.08
N GLU A 95 5.04 6.24 4.68
CA GLU A 95 6.11 6.15 5.67
C GLU A 95 7.38 5.52 5.07
N PRO A 96 8.60 6.00 5.42
CA PRO A 96 9.84 5.43 4.89
C PRO A 96 10.02 3.93 5.14
N ASN A 97 9.55 3.41 6.27
CA ASN A 97 9.57 1.97 6.55
C ASN A 97 8.67 1.18 5.59
N GLN A 98 7.50 1.71 5.23
CA GLN A 98 6.61 1.10 4.23
C GLN A 98 7.26 1.15 2.84
N MET A 99 7.93 2.25 2.48
CA MET A 99 8.65 2.36 1.21
C MET A 99 9.78 1.31 1.12
N MET A 100 10.55 1.13 2.19
CA MET A 100 11.60 0.11 2.27
C MET A 100 11.04 -1.30 2.12
N GLU A 101 9.92 -1.60 2.79
CA GLU A 101 9.25 -2.90 2.65
C GLU A 101 8.71 -3.11 1.23
N ALA A 102 8.11 -2.08 0.61
CA ALA A 102 7.66 -2.14 -0.77
C ALA A 102 8.83 -2.43 -1.74
N VAL A 103 9.98 -1.78 -1.54
CA VAL A 103 11.21 -2.07 -2.30
C VAL A 103 11.66 -3.51 -2.10
N ARG A 104 11.68 -4.00 -0.86
CA ARG A 104 12.04 -5.39 -0.53
C ARG A 104 11.12 -6.40 -1.21
N TRP A 105 9.85 -6.06 -1.40
CA TRP A 105 8.89 -6.90 -2.11
C TRP A 105 9.04 -6.85 -3.64
N GLU A 106 9.95 -6.01 -4.15
CA GLU A 106 10.19 -5.81 -5.59
C GLU A 106 8.94 -5.36 -6.35
N VAL A 107 8.14 -4.47 -5.75
CA VAL A 107 6.97 -3.89 -6.44
C VAL A 107 7.41 -2.94 -7.56
N ASP A 108 6.62 -2.85 -8.63
CA ASP A 108 6.96 -2.03 -9.79
C ASP A 108 6.77 -0.53 -9.53
N VAL A 109 5.76 -0.15 -8.74
CA VAL A 109 5.41 1.26 -8.50
C VAL A 109 4.98 1.48 -7.05
N ILE A 110 5.48 2.56 -6.45
CA ILE A 110 5.05 3.09 -5.16
C ILE A 110 4.24 4.37 -5.41
N LEU A 111 2.99 4.38 -4.95
CA LEU A 111 2.09 5.53 -4.96
C LEU A 111 2.08 6.14 -3.55
N THR A 112 2.53 7.39 -3.47
CA THR A 112 2.82 8.09 -2.20
C THR A 112 2.42 9.57 -2.30
N ASP A 113 1.94 10.12 -1.19
CA ASP A 113 1.66 11.55 -1.05
C ASP A 113 2.95 12.36 -0.73
N VAL A 114 4.02 11.67 -0.32
CA VAL A 114 5.31 12.27 0.07
C VAL A 114 6.42 11.92 -0.93
N THR A 115 6.22 12.36 -2.17
CA THR A 115 7.10 12.05 -3.31
C THR A 115 8.56 12.45 -3.07
N ARG A 116 8.81 13.59 -2.41
CA ARG A 116 10.17 14.04 -2.06
C ARG A 116 10.90 13.02 -1.19
N THR A 117 10.25 12.54 -0.13
CA THR A 117 10.78 11.52 0.77
C THR A 117 11.15 10.24 0.03
N TRP A 118 10.28 9.81 -0.89
CA TRP A 118 10.55 8.63 -1.72
C TRP A 118 11.75 8.84 -2.67
N LEU A 119 11.86 9.99 -3.33
CA LEU A 119 12.97 10.30 -4.24
C LEU A 119 14.31 10.37 -3.49
N ASP A 120 14.33 11.00 -2.32
CA ASP A 120 15.52 11.09 -1.47
C ASP A 120 15.94 9.69 -0.98
N LEU A 121 14.97 8.86 -0.54
CA LEU A 121 15.22 7.48 -0.11
C LEU A 121 15.75 6.61 -1.26
N ARG A 122 15.13 6.67 -2.44
CA ARG A 122 15.55 5.91 -3.63
C ARG A 122 16.97 6.28 -4.06
N SER A 123 17.31 7.58 -4.02
CA SER A 123 18.65 8.06 -4.33
C SER A 123 19.69 7.53 -3.34
N ALA A 124 19.36 7.52 -2.05
CA ALA A 124 20.22 6.95 -1.01
C ALA A 124 20.42 5.43 -1.19
N LEU A 125 19.37 4.69 -1.55
CA LEU A 125 19.46 3.24 -1.81
C LEU A 125 20.35 2.91 -3.01
N HIS A 126 20.22 3.65 -4.12
CA HIS A 126 21.07 3.48 -5.29
C HIS A 126 22.55 3.77 -4.98
N CYS A 127 22.82 4.76 -4.14
CA CYS A 127 24.18 5.08 -3.71
C CYS A 127 24.76 4.01 -2.78
N ALA A 128 23.96 3.48 -1.84
CA ALA A 128 24.40 2.47 -0.89
C ALA A 128 24.55 1.07 -1.50
N PHE A 129 23.71 0.74 -2.49
CA PHE A 129 23.70 -0.55 -3.16
C PHE A 129 23.62 -0.33 -4.68
N PRO A 130 24.74 0.01 -5.34
CA PRO A 130 24.75 0.08 -6.80
C PRO A 130 24.37 -1.29 -7.36
N PRO A 131 23.52 -1.37 -8.39
CA PRO A 131 23.09 -2.64 -8.96
C PRO A 131 24.32 -3.43 -9.44
N SER A 132 24.60 -4.55 -8.78
CA SER A 132 25.80 -5.34 -8.97
C SER A 132 25.68 -6.21 -10.22
N SER A 133 25.99 -5.66 -11.40
CA SER A 133 26.67 -6.37 -12.48
C SER A 133 27.13 -5.42 -13.58
N LEU A 134 28.47 -5.30 -13.69
CA LEU A 134 29.27 -4.79 -14.82
C LEU A 134 29.40 -3.26 -15.00
N LEU A 135 30.39 -2.68 -14.29
CA LEU A 135 31.58 -1.96 -14.83
C LEU A 135 32.04 -0.79 -13.92
N PRO A 136 33.35 -0.49 -13.90
CA PRO A 136 33.95 0.48 -12.99
C PRO A 136 33.71 1.90 -13.53
N TYR A 137 32.74 2.60 -12.96
CA TYR A 137 32.74 4.05 -13.03
C TYR A 137 32.45 4.61 -11.65
N SER A 138 33.51 5.15 -11.05
CA SER A 138 33.46 5.85 -9.77
C SER A 138 32.64 7.13 -9.92
N ILE A 139 31.33 7.03 -9.71
CA ILE A 139 30.57 8.19 -9.26
C ILE A 139 30.81 8.25 -7.76
N SER A 140 31.74 9.10 -7.34
CA SER A 140 31.90 9.43 -5.92
C SER A 140 30.59 10.06 -5.44
N CYS A 141 29.77 9.30 -4.72
CA CYS A 141 28.75 9.88 -3.86
C CYS A 141 29.46 10.77 -2.83
N SER A 142 29.53 12.07 -3.09
CA SER A 142 30.02 13.02 -2.09
C SER A 142 28.92 13.20 -1.03
N PRO A 143 29.21 12.98 0.26
CA PRO A 143 28.24 13.14 1.32
C PRO A 143 28.08 14.64 1.64
N SER A 144 27.26 15.36 0.89
CA SER A 144 26.84 16.71 1.31
C SER A 144 25.80 16.61 2.44
N HIS A 145 26.29 16.82 3.67
CA HIS A 145 25.57 17.16 4.90
C HIS A 145 24.60 16.11 5.50
N THR A 146 25.19 15.14 6.20
CA THR A 146 24.68 14.36 7.35
C THR A 146 23.26 14.66 7.87
N LEU A 147 22.25 13.93 7.35
CA LEU A 147 20.99 13.67 8.06
C LEU A 147 21.22 12.83 9.34
N ALA A 148 22.29 12.02 9.35
CA ALA A 148 22.73 11.23 10.51
C ALA A 148 23.10 12.08 11.75
N SER A 149 23.40 13.37 11.57
CA SER A 149 23.69 14.29 12.67
C SER A 149 22.44 14.80 13.40
N ARG A 150 21.26 14.75 12.76
CA ARG A 150 19.99 15.22 13.34
C ARG A 150 19.28 14.14 14.18
N LEU A 151 19.50 12.86 13.88
CA LEU A 151 18.89 11.76 14.63
C LEU A 151 19.59 11.43 15.96
N ARG A 152 20.83 11.92 16.20
CA ARG A 152 21.54 11.74 17.48
C ARG A 152 21.21 12.77 18.57
N LYS A 153 20.48 13.85 18.26
CA LYS A 153 20.22 14.95 19.23
C LYS A 153 18.86 14.85 19.97
N ARG A 154 18.13 13.73 19.89
CA ARG A 154 16.84 13.54 20.58
C ARG A 154 16.79 12.28 21.46
N LEU A 155 17.83 12.06 22.26
CA LEU A 155 17.79 11.13 23.40
C LEU A 155 18.25 11.90 24.65
N PRO A 156 17.39 12.15 25.64
CA PRO A 156 17.82 12.73 26.91
C PRO A 156 18.67 11.72 27.68
N HIS A 157 19.72 12.25 28.31
CA HIS A 157 20.69 11.52 29.14
C HIS A 157 20.00 10.68 30.23
N ALA A 158 20.22 9.37 30.19
CA ALA A 158 19.94 8.48 31.31
C ALA A 158 21.12 8.53 32.30
N THR A 159 20.88 9.07 33.48
CA THR A 159 21.81 9.04 34.61
C THR A 159 21.79 7.65 35.24
N ALA A 160 22.96 7.04 35.39
CA ALA A 160 23.14 5.77 36.05
C ALA A 160 23.00 5.90 37.58
N ALA A 161 22.20 5.04 38.20
CA ALA A 161 22.25 4.75 39.63
C ALA A 161 22.01 3.25 39.85
N SER A 162 22.98 2.62 40.50
CA SER A 162 23.00 1.23 40.91
C SER A 162 22.16 1.01 42.17
N SER A 163 21.36 -0.06 42.22
CA SER A 163 21.18 -0.85 43.45
C SER A 163 20.48 -2.19 43.17
N SER A 164 21.03 -3.22 43.80
CA SER A 164 20.62 -4.61 43.93
C SER A 164 19.20 -4.86 44.42
N GLY A 165 18.59 -5.97 43.98
CA GLY A 165 17.48 -6.62 44.68
C GLY A 165 16.65 -7.59 43.83
N ARG A 166 16.86 -8.91 44.00
CA ARG A 166 15.87 -9.95 43.65
C ARG A 166 14.72 -9.91 44.67
N PRO A 167 13.47 -10.25 44.29
CA PRO A 167 12.98 -11.60 44.58
C PRO A 167 12.05 -12.21 43.51
N SER A 168 11.72 -13.47 43.75
CA SER A 168 10.98 -14.43 42.91
C SER A 168 9.45 -14.39 43.05
N ALA A 169 8.79 -14.99 42.04
CA ALA A 169 7.50 -15.71 42.03
C ALA A 169 6.22 -14.97 41.60
N SER A 170 5.65 -15.48 40.49
CA SER A 170 4.22 -15.77 40.19
C SER A 170 3.14 -14.75 40.60
N THR A 171 2.36 -14.23 39.64
CA THR A 171 0.87 -14.23 39.62
C THR A 171 0.27 -13.55 38.37
N ARG A 172 -0.63 -14.29 37.69
CA ARG A 172 -1.81 -13.93 36.84
C ARG A 172 -1.75 -12.84 35.76
N LEU A 173 -1.91 -13.32 34.53
CA LEU A 173 -2.49 -12.62 33.37
C LEU A 173 -4.03 -12.60 33.48
N SER A 174 -4.64 -11.45 33.77
CA SER A 174 -6.03 -11.16 33.38
C SER A 174 -6.30 -9.65 33.50
N GLY A 175 -6.31 -8.92 32.39
CA GLY A 175 -6.56 -7.47 32.45
C GLY A 175 -6.90 -6.76 31.15
N SER A 176 -6.80 -7.40 29.98
CA SER A 176 -7.03 -6.71 28.70
C SER A 176 -8.36 -7.04 28.00
N SER A 177 -9.05 -8.10 28.40
CA SER A 177 -10.32 -8.53 27.76
C SER A 177 -11.56 -7.81 28.32
N ALA A 178 -11.51 -7.37 29.59
CA ALA A 178 -12.66 -6.77 30.26
C ALA A 178 -12.97 -5.34 29.79
N ARG A 179 -11.95 -4.58 29.34
CA ARG A 179 -12.15 -3.20 28.83
C ARG A 179 -12.82 -3.15 27.47
N LEU A 180 -12.52 -4.11 26.59
CA LEU A 180 -13.12 -4.19 25.26
C LEU A 180 -14.60 -4.61 25.30
N LEU A 181 -14.99 -5.42 26.29
CA LEU A 181 -16.38 -5.86 26.44
C LEU A 181 -17.31 -4.72 26.92
N THR A 182 -16.80 -3.77 27.73
CA THR A 182 -17.60 -2.64 28.21
C THR A 182 -17.80 -1.56 27.13
N GLU A 183 -16.84 -1.40 26.22
CA GLU A 183 -16.94 -0.45 25.10
C GLU A 183 -17.90 -0.93 23.99
N VAL A 184 -17.96 -2.25 23.77
CA VAL A 184 -18.92 -2.87 22.83
C VAL A 184 -20.36 -2.75 23.33
N GLN A 185 -20.60 -2.92 24.64
CA GLN A 185 -21.94 -2.80 25.22
C GLN A 185 -22.49 -1.36 25.22
N HIS A 186 -21.64 -0.33 25.22
CA HIS A 186 -22.10 1.05 25.14
C HIS A 186 -22.53 1.45 23.72
N LEU A 187 -21.92 0.85 22.70
CA LEU A 187 -22.30 1.08 21.29
C LEU A 187 -23.61 0.38 20.90
N GLU A 188 -23.96 -0.73 21.55
CA GLU A 188 -25.24 -1.44 21.35
C GLU A 188 -26.44 -0.68 21.93
N SER A 189 -26.27 0.28 22.85
CA SER A 189 -27.38 1.04 23.42
C SER A 189 -27.75 2.31 22.63
N VAL A 190 -26.91 2.74 21.68
CA VAL A 190 -27.09 3.99 20.91
C VAL A 190 -27.60 3.71 19.50
N ALA A 191 -27.27 2.54 18.94
CA ALA A 191 -27.82 2.08 17.67
C ALA A 191 -28.86 1.01 17.95
N GLY A 192 -30.15 1.33 17.76
CA GLY A 192 -31.25 0.38 17.92
C GLY A 192 -31.05 -0.92 17.13
N PRO A 193 -31.84 -1.97 17.43
CA PRO A 193 -31.56 -3.34 16.99
C PRO A 193 -31.36 -3.44 15.47
N PHE A 194 -30.12 -3.75 15.07
CA PHE A 194 -29.72 -4.04 13.70
C PHE A 194 -30.25 -5.42 13.29
N ASP A 195 -31.55 -5.50 13.08
CA ASP A 195 -32.17 -6.70 12.56
C ASP A 195 -33.15 -6.27 11.46
N LYS A 196 -32.62 -6.06 10.23
CA LYS A 196 -33.38 -6.12 8.96
C LYS A 196 -32.64 -5.86 7.64
N PHE A 197 -31.34 -5.53 7.61
CA PHE A 197 -30.64 -5.36 6.32
C PHE A 197 -29.43 -6.29 6.20
N LYS A 198 -29.55 -7.32 5.36
CA LYS A 198 -28.40 -8.11 4.86
C LYS A 198 -27.54 -7.22 3.96
N ILE A 199 -26.69 -6.40 4.55
CA ILE A 199 -25.64 -5.69 3.83
C ILE A 199 -24.53 -6.69 3.52
N SER A 200 -24.22 -6.88 2.24
CA SER A 200 -23.15 -7.79 1.85
C SER A 200 -21.78 -7.24 2.30
N PRO A 201 -20.79 -8.09 2.63
CA PRO A 201 -19.43 -7.64 2.99
C PRO A 201 -18.79 -6.69 1.93
N VAL A 202 -19.20 -6.83 0.66
CA VAL A 202 -18.79 -5.96 -0.44
C VAL A 202 -19.33 -4.54 -0.27
N GLN A 203 -20.58 -4.37 0.15
CA GLN A 203 -21.19 -3.06 0.37
C GLN A 203 -20.60 -2.34 1.58
N VAL A 204 -20.25 -3.07 2.65
CA VAL A 204 -19.53 -2.50 3.80
C VAL A 204 -18.15 -2.01 3.37
N THR A 205 -17.43 -2.80 2.56
CA THR A 205 -16.11 -2.41 2.03
C THR A 205 -16.22 -1.18 1.14
N LEU A 206 -17.25 -1.10 0.30
CA LEU A 206 -17.49 0.06 -0.57
C LEU A 206 -17.79 1.33 0.23
N ALA A 207 -18.64 1.22 1.26
CA ALA A 207 -18.98 2.34 2.13
C ALA A 207 -17.77 2.86 2.90
N TYR A 208 -16.91 1.96 3.40
CA TYR A 208 -15.64 2.34 4.03
C TYR A 208 -14.66 2.98 3.05
N MET A 209 -14.57 2.49 1.80
CA MET A 209 -13.71 3.10 0.78
C MET A 209 -14.22 4.48 0.37
N MET A 210 -15.54 4.67 0.24
CA MET A 210 -16.12 5.99 -0.06
C MET A 210 -15.99 6.96 1.11
N ALA A 211 -16.25 6.53 2.33
CA ALA A 211 -16.09 7.37 3.52
C ALA A 211 -14.62 7.80 3.72
N TRP A 212 -13.69 6.88 3.50
CA TRP A 212 -12.25 7.17 3.56
C TRP A 212 -11.79 8.11 2.44
N TRP A 213 -12.25 7.91 1.19
CA TRP A 213 -11.96 8.81 0.07
C TRP A 213 -12.54 10.22 0.28
N LEU A 214 -13.72 10.32 0.91
CA LEU A 214 -14.34 11.59 1.26
C LEU A 214 -13.78 12.24 2.54
N GLY A 215 -12.76 11.63 3.18
CA GLY A 215 -12.18 12.14 4.43
C GLY A 215 -13.15 12.10 5.63
N VAL A 216 -14.23 11.33 5.54
CA VAL A 216 -15.20 11.15 6.61
C VAL A 216 -14.66 10.10 7.59
N LYS A 217 -14.36 10.52 8.81
CA LYS A 217 -14.12 9.59 9.92
C LYS A 217 -15.47 8.97 10.30
N LEU A 218 -15.65 7.68 9.99
CA LEU A 218 -16.71 6.84 10.56
C LEU A 218 -16.33 6.43 11.99
#